data_AF-A0A5D8Q873-F1
#
_entry.id   AF-A0A5D8Q873-F1
#
_cell.length_a   1.000
_cell.length_b   1.000
_cell.length_c   1.000
_cell.angle_alpha   90.00
_cell.angle_beta   90.00
_cell.angle_gamma   90.00
#
_symmetry.space_group_name_H-M   'P 1'
#
loop_
_entity.id
_entity.type
_entity.pdbx_description
1 polymer ?
#
loop_
_entity_poly.entity_id
_entity_poly.type
_entity_poly.pdbx_seq_one_letter_code
_entity_poly.pdbx_strand_id
1 'polypeptide(L)'
;MDLVFLPLMKHRWDEDEAARKVLELSQKIKDENMQSIVIAAVLGLADKYVRNEYIDRLKEVVRMTRIGASLIEEGRKEGRKEGKMEGKIDTVLKMIKKRFGKVPKGLDDKIKSADMDTLDRVIDGIMDGKTLEEIEAVLK
;
A
#
# COMPACT_ATOMS: atom_id res chain seq x y z
N MET A 1 -18.89 -35.25 -1.68
CA MET A 1 -18.62 -35.28 -3.14
C MET A 1 -17.10 -35.36 -3.39
N ASP A 2 -16.34 -35.88 -2.43
CA ASP A 2 -14.90 -35.62 -2.32
C ASP A 2 -14.03 -36.77 -2.87
N LEU A 3 -14.66 -37.87 -3.29
CA LEU A 3 -13.98 -39.08 -3.80
C LEU A 3 -13.56 -38.98 -5.27
N VAL A 4 -14.16 -38.07 -6.05
CA VAL A 4 -13.85 -37.91 -7.49
C VAL A 4 -12.48 -37.27 -7.72
N PHE A 5 -11.98 -36.49 -6.75
CA PHE A 5 -10.67 -35.84 -6.82
C PHE A 5 -9.56 -36.63 -6.11
N LEU A 6 -9.87 -37.78 -5.47
CA LEU A 6 -8.88 -38.56 -4.70
C LEU A 6 -7.62 -38.95 -5.49
N PRO A 7 -7.70 -39.31 -6.80
CA PRO A 7 -6.51 -39.57 -7.62
C PRO A 7 -5.66 -38.32 -7.88
N LEU A 8 -6.28 -37.13 -7.90
CA LEU A 8 -5.62 -35.82 -8.06
C LEU A 8 -5.10 -35.27 -6.72
N MET A 9 -5.66 -35.73 -5.60
CA MET A 9 -5.22 -35.39 -4.23
C MET A 9 -4.04 -36.24 -3.74
N LYS A 10 -3.61 -37.26 -4.50
CA LYS A 10 -2.33 -37.94 -4.28
C LYS A 10 -1.19 -37.04 -4.78
N HIS A 11 -0.88 -35.97 -4.06
CA HIS A 11 0.25 -35.12 -4.41
C HIS A 11 1.58 -35.80 -4.04
N ARG A 12 2.59 -35.66 -4.91
CA ARG A 12 3.97 -36.12 -4.68
C ARG A 12 4.77 -35.13 -3.83
N TRP A 13 4.34 -33.88 -3.77
CA TRP A 13 5.04 -32.76 -3.17
C TRP A 13 4.10 -32.07 -2.20
N ASP A 14 4.62 -31.61 -1.07
CA ASP A 14 3.89 -30.71 -0.18
C ASP A 14 3.65 -29.34 -0.85
N GLU A 15 2.79 -28.51 -0.25
CA GLU A 15 2.38 -27.22 -0.80
C GLU A 15 3.57 -26.25 -1.00
N ASP A 16 4.57 -26.30 -0.10
CA ASP A 16 5.76 -25.45 -0.15
C ASP A 16 6.70 -25.90 -1.30
N GLU A 17 6.87 -27.21 -1.47
CA GLU A 17 7.63 -27.82 -2.58
C GLU A 17 6.98 -27.54 -3.93
N ALA A 18 5.65 -27.64 -4.01
CA ALA A 18 4.90 -27.31 -5.21
C ALA A 18 5.07 -25.83 -5.59
N ALA A 19 4.89 -24.91 -4.64
CA ALA A 19 5.09 -23.48 -4.85
C ALA A 19 6.51 -23.17 -5.34
N ARG A 20 7.52 -23.84 -4.77
CA ARG A 20 8.93 -23.71 -5.19
C ARG A 20 9.10 -24.08 -6.65
N LYS A 21 8.57 -25.23 -7.04
CA LYS A 21 8.80 -25.79 -8.36
C LYS A 21 8.14 -24.94 -9.44
N VAL A 22 6.92 -24.47 -9.17
CA VAL A 22 6.22 -23.58 -10.11
C VAL A 22 6.99 -22.27 -10.25
N LEU A 23 7.55 -21.72 -9.17
CA LEU A 23 8.35 -20.50 -9.25
C LEU A 23 9.64 -20.69 -10.06
N GLU A 24 10.39 -21.78 -9.82
CA GLU A 24 11.58 -22.15 -10.60
C GLU A 24 11.26 -22.30 -12.10
N LEU A 25 10.10 -22.87 -12.43
CA LEU A 25 9.64 -23.03 -13.82
C LEU A 25 9.19 -21.70 -14.42
N SER A 26 8.53 -20.85 -13.63
CA SER A 26 8.08 -19.53 -14.08
C SER A 26 9.25 -18.65 -14.53
N GLN A 27 10.41 -18.76 -13.88
CA GLN A 27 11.63 -18.03 -14.25
C GLN A 27 12.16 -18.41 -15.64
N LYS A 28 11.83 -19.60 -16.15
CA LYS A 28 12.26 -20.07 -17.48
C LYS A 28 11.34 -19.60 -18.61
N ILE A 29 10.20 -19.01 -18.28
CA ILE A 29 9.26 -18.47 -19.27
C ILE A 29 9.91 -17.23 -19.91
N LYS A 30 10.07 -17.26 -21.25
CA LYS A 30 10.64 -16.14 -22.02
C LYS A 30 9.67 -14.97 -22.16
N ASP A 31 8.38 -15.26 -22.26
CA ASP A 31 7.34 -14.23 -22.31
C ASP A 31 7.17 -13.61 -20.93
N GLU A 32 7.53 -12.35 -20.82
CA GLU A 32 7.59 -11.63 -19.55
C GLU A 32 6.20 -11.34 -18.95
N ASN A 33 5.18 -11.20 -19.80
CA ASN A 33 3.80 -11.01 -19.36
C ASN A 33 3.27 -12.32 -18.78
N MET A 34 3.47 -13.43 -19.49
CA MET A 34 3.08 -14.76 -19.05
C MET A 34 3.83 -15.17 -17.78
N GLN A 35 5.13 -14.88 -17.70
CA GLN A 35 5.94 -15.08 -16.49
C GLN A 35 5.33 -14.34 -15.29
N SER A 36 4.99 -13.06 -15.48
CA SER A 36 4.41 -12.22 -14.42
C SER A 36 3.05 -12.75 -13.95
N ILE A 37 2.20 -13.21 -14.88
CA ILE A 37 0.89 -13.82 -14.55
C ILE A 37 1.08 -15.10 -13.72
N VAL A 38 2.00 -15.97 -14.11
CA VAL A 38 2.26 -17.23 -13.38
C VAL A 38 2.79 -16.93 -11.98
N ILE A 39 3.72 -15.98 -11.84
CA ILE A 39 4.25 -15.57 -10.54
C ILE A 39 3.14 -15.01 -9.64
N ALA A 40 2.26 -14.15 -10.18
CA ALA A 40 1.13 -13.60 -9.44
C ALA A 40 0.15 -14.70 -9.00
N ALA A 41 -0.14 -15.67 -9.86
CA ALA A 41 -1.01 -16.79 -9.52
C ALA A 41 -0.41 -17.68 -8.41
N VAL A 42 0.89 -17.97 -8.49
CA VAL A 42 1.59 -18.74 -7.44
C VAL A 42 1.53 -18.01 -6.11
N LEU A 43 1.78 -16.69 -6.09
CA LEU A 43 1.70 -15.89 -4.87
C LEU A 43 0.29 -15.88 -4.28
N GLY A 44 -0.74 -15.67 -5.11
CA GLY A 44 -2.13 -15.64 -4.64
C GLY A 44 -2.60 -16.99 -4.10
N LEU A 45 -2.12 -18.09 -4.67
CA LEU A 45 -2.38 -19.43 -4.14
C LEU A 45 -1.56 -19.69 -2.86
N ALA A 46 -0.30 -19.29 -2.84
CA ALA A 46 0.56 -19.48 -1.68
C ALA A 46 0.00 -18.77 -0.45
N ASP A 47 -0.46 -17.52 -0.57
CA ASP A 47 -1.04 -16.75 0.54
C ASP A 47 -2.11 -17.52 1.34
N LYS A 48 -2.88 -18.39 0.67
CA LYS A 48 -3.96 -19.17 1.28
C LYS A 48 -3.55 -20.56 1.77
N TYR A 49 -2.54 -21.17 1.16
CA TYR A 49 -2.24 -22.60 1.31
C TYR A 49 -0.83 -22.91 1.81
N VAL A 50 0.06 -21.91 1.87
CA VAL A 50 1.48 -22.08 2.17
C VAL A 50 1.83 -21.38 3.47
N ARG A 51 2.82 -21.92 4.20
CA ARG A 51 3.22 -21.37 5.51
C ARG A 51 3.80 -19.96 5.36
N ASN A 52 3.49 -19.06 6.31
CA ASN A 52 3.99 -17.67 6.30
C ASN A 52 5.52 -17.56 6.18
N GLU A 53 6.28 -18.44 6.82
CA GLU A 53 7.75 -18.47 6.71
C GLU A 53 8.25 -18.76 5.28
N TYR A 54 7.45 -19.49 4.50
CA TYR A 54 7.75 -19.76 3.10
C TYR A 54 7.30 -18.62 2.19
N ILE A 55 6.20 -17.93 2.52
CA ILE A 55 5.77 -16.70 1.82
C ILE A 55 6.88 -15.66 1.80
N ASP A 56 7.65 -15.51 2.89
CA ASP A 56 8.76 -14.54 2.91
C ASP A 56 9.88 -14.91 1.93
N ARG A 57 10.17 -16.20 1.75
CA ARG A 57 11.11 -16.68 0.72
C ARG A 57 10.58 -16.48 -0.69
N LEU A 58 9.28 -16.69 -0.92
CA LEU A 58 8.64 -16.38 -2.21
C LEU A 58 8.74 -14.89 -2.52
N LYS A 59 8.50 -14.02 -1.52
CA LYS A 59 8.64 -12.57 -1.67
C LYS A 59 10.05 -12.20 -2.13
N GLU A 60 11.10 -12.78 -1.56
CA GLU A 60 12.48 -12.50 -1.99
C GLU A 60 12.70 -12.79 -3.49
N VAL A 61 12.22 -13.94 -3.96
CA VAL A 61 12.33 -14.30 -5.37
C VAL A 61 11.50 -13.37 -6.25
N VAL A 62 10.29 -13.03 -5.82
CA VAL A 62 9.40 -12.13 -6.54
C VAL A 62 9.97 -10.72 -6.61
N ARG A 63 10.67 -10.23 -5.58
CA ARG A 63 11.34 -8.92 -5.59
C ARG A 63 12.40 -8.81 -6.70
N MET A 64 12.99 -9.91 -7.15
CA MET A 64 13.94 -9.94 -8.27
C MET A 64 13.25 -9.94 -9.64
N THR A 65 11.92 -10.09 -9.68
CA THR A 65 11.14 -10.13 -10.92
C THR A 65 10.65 -8.73 -11.29
N ARG A 66 10.29 -8.51 -12.55
CA ARG A 66 9.77 -7.21 -13.01
C ARG A 66 8.47 -6.82 -12.33
N ILE A 67 7.55 -7.77 -12.15
CA ILE A 67 6.30 -7.51 -11.44
C ILE A 67 6.55 -7.11 -10.00
N GLY A 68 7.45 -7.81 -9.28
CA GLY A 68 7.81 -7.43 -7.91
C GLY A 68 8.49 -6.06 -7.82
N ALA A 69 9.37 -5.73 -8.76
CA ALA A 69 9.98 -4.40 -8.83
C ALA A 69 8.95 -3.29 -9.08
N SER A 70 7.98 -3.53 -9.98
CA SER A 70 6.88 -2.59 -10.24
C SER A 70 6.04 -2.36 -8.98
N LEU A 71 5.63 -3.44 -8.31
CA LEU A 71 4.84 -3.38 -7.08
C LEU A 71 5.56 -2.60 -5.96
N ILE A 72 6.88 -2.81 -5.81
CA ILE A 72 7.68 -2.04 -4.84
C ILE A 72 7.70 -0.55 -5.20
N GLU A 73 7.87 -0.21 -6.47
CA GLU A 73 7.92 1.18 -6.91
C GLU A 73 6.56 1.88 -6.78
N GLU A 74 5.47 1.19 -7.11
CA GLU A 74 4.11 1.66 -6.89
C GLU A 74 3.86 1.93 -5.40
N GLY A 75 4.18 0.96 -4.53
CA GLY A 75 4.04 1.13 -3.07
C GLY A 75 4.92 2.26 -2.52
N ARG A 76 6.13 2.47 -3.06
CA ARG A 76 6.98 3.62 -2.70
C ARG A 76 6.37 4.94 -3.13
N LYS A 77 5.77 5.01 -4.32
CA LYS A 77 5.10 6.22 -4.82
C LYS A 77 3.87 6.54 -3.98
N GLU A 78 3.06 5.54 -3.66
CA GLU A 78 1.88 5.69 -2.81
C GLU A 78 2.28 6.12 -1.40
N GLY A 79 3.20 5.41 -0.75
CA GLY A 79 3.70 5.79 0.57
C GLY A 79 4.34 7.18 0.62
N ARG A 80 5.00 7.63 -0.46
CA ARG A 80 5.49 9.03 -0.56
C ARG A 80 4.35 10.03 -0.67
N LYS A 81 3.25 9.70 -1.36
CA LYS A 81 2.08 10.57 -1.47
C LYS A 81 1.36 10.66 -0.12
N GLU A 82 1.10 9.51 0.51
CA GLU A 82 0.50 9.43 1.84
C GLU A 82 1.34 10.18 2.87
N GLY A 83 2.64 9.92 2.93
CA GLY A 83 3.54 10.61 3.87
C GLY A 83 3.63 12.11 3.65
N LYS A 84 3.52 12.60 2.41
CA LYS A 84 3.41 14.06 2.13
C LYS A 84 2.10 14.63 2.65
N MET A 85 0.99 13.91 2.48
CA MET A 85 -0.32 14.33 2.94
C MET A 85 -0.37 14.38 4.47
N GLU A 86 0.02 13.30 5.14
CA GLU A 86 0.09 13.20 6.60
C GLU A 86 1.00 14.27 7.20
N GLY A 87 2.19 14.46 6.61
CA GLY A 87 3.12 15.49 7.05
C GLY A 87 2.55 16.91 6.92
N LYS A 88 1.77 17.17 5.87
CA LYS A 88 1.11 18.48 5.69
C LYS A 88 -0.02 18.69 6.70
N ILE A 89 -0.86 17.68 6.93
CA ILE A 89 -1.90 17.71 7.96
C ILE A 89 -1.29 18.03 9.34
N ASP A 90 -0.26 17.29 9.75
CA ASP A 90 0.42 17.50 11.03
C ASP A 90 1.03 18.91 11.13
N THR A 91 1.61 19.41 10.03
CA THR A 91 2.14 20.78 9.95
C THR A 91 1.04 21.82 10.17
N VAL A 92 -0.09 21.71 9.46
CA VAL A 92 -1.23 22.62 9.61
C VAL A 92 -1.76 22.61 11.04
N LEU A 93 -1.98 21.44 11.62
CA LEU A 93 -2.45 21.30 13.00
C LEU A 93 -1.48 21.95 14.00
N LYS A 94 -0.17 21.74 13.84
CA LYS A 94 0.87 22.38 14.66
C LYS A 94 0.85 23.90 14.52
N MET A 95 0.69 24.42 13.31
CA MET A 95 0.64 25.87 13.05
C MET A 95 -0.61 26.51 13.69
N ILE A 96 -1.79 25.91 13.51
CA ILE A 96 -3.03 26.40 14.13
C ILE A 96 -2.89 26.40 15.65
N LYS A 97 -2.38 25.31 16.23
CA LYS A 97 -2.17 25.21 17.68
C LYS A 97 -1.17 26.26 18.19
N LYS A 98 -0.08 26.53 17.46
CA LYS A 98 0.90 27.56 17.85
C LYS A 98 0.34 28.98 17.75
N ARG A 99 -0.44 29.27 16.71
CA ARG A 99 -0.93 30.63 16.44
C ARG A 99 -2.18 31.00 17.23
N PHE A 100 -3.12 30.06 17.38
CA PHE A 100 -4.43 30.29 18.01
C PHE A 100 -4.58 29.58 19.36
N GLY A 101 -3.58 28.83 19.80
CA GLY A 101 -3.53 28.17 21.11
C GLY A 101 -4.29 26.86 21.18
N LYS A 102 -5.63 26.91 21.09
CA LYS A 102 -6.49 25.70 21.08
C LYS A 102 -7.16 25.53 19.73
N VAL A 103 -7.04 24.33 19.17
CA VAL A 103 -7.78 23.92 17.97
C VAL A 103 -9.23 23.68 18.38
N PRO A 104 -10.22 24.34 17.76
CA PRO A 104 -11.64 24.09 18.01
C PRO A 104 -12.01 22.63 17.77
N LYS A 105 -12.99 22.11 18.53
CA LYS A 105 -13.49 20.73 18.36
C LYS A 105 -14.04 20.53 16.94
N GLY A 106 -13.54 19.50 16.25
CA GLY A 106 -14.00 19.13 14.91
C GLY A 106 -13.25 19.82 13.77
N LEU A 107 -12.37 20.78 14.07
CA LEU A 107 -11.50 21.37 13.05
C LEU A 107 -10.40 20.39 12.62
N ASP A 108 -9.94 19.54 13.54
CA ASP A 108 -8.95 18.51 13.28
C ASP A 108 -9.45 17.45 12.30
N ASP A 109 -10.72 17.07 12.40
CA ASP A 109 -11.33 16.12 11.45
C ASP A 109 -11.48 16.74 10.06
N LYS A 110 -11.86 18.01 9.97
CA LYS A 110 -11.93 18.74 8.68
C LYS A 110 -10.56 18.85 8.01
N ILE A 111 -9.50 19.10 8.78
CA ILE A 111 -8.12 19.18 8.25
C ILE A 111 -7.65 17.80 7.78
N LYS A 112 -7.97 16.73 8.51
CA LYS A 112 -7.62 15.36 8.11
C LYS A 112 -8.34 14.90 6.84
N SER A 113 -9.55 15.41 6.58
CA SER A 113 -10.33 15.07 5.38
C SER A 113 -10.13 16.05 4.21
N ALA A 114 -9.43 17.17 4.41
CA ALA A 114 -9.14 18.14 3.37
C ALA A 114 -8.18 17.56 2.32
N ASP A 115 -8.18 18.10 1.09
CA ASP A 115 -7.20 17.78 0.07
C ASP A 115 -5.91 18.63 0.18
N MET A 116 -4.89 18.26 -0.60
CA MET A 116 -3.58 18.95 -0.59
C MET A 116 -3.69 20.45 -0.88
N ASP A 117 -4.56 20.85 -1.79
CA ASP A 117 -4.72 22.25 -2.23
C ASP A 117 -5.40 23.08 -1.15
N THR A 118 -6.40 22.51 -0.48
CA THR A 118 -7.09 23.12 0.65
C THR A 118 -6.13 23.30 1.81
N LEU A 119 -5.29 22.31 2.10
CA LEU A 119 -4.24 22.44 3.12
C LEU A 119 -3.23 23.54 2.77
N ASP A 120 -2.84 23.70 1.50
CA ASP A 120 -1.96 24.81 1.08
C ASP A 120 -2.62 26.18 1.29
N ARG A 121 -3.89 26.33 0.91
CA ARG A 121 -4.63 27.59 1.18
C ARG A 121 -4.75 27.89 2.67
N VAL A 122 -4.87 26.87 3.51
CA VAL A 122 -4.86 27.03 4.96
C VAL A 122 -3.48 27.48 5.44
N ILE A 123 -2.39 26.90 4.94
CA ILE A 123 -1.03 27.34 5.28
C ILE A 123 -0.83 28.80 4.88
N ASP A 124 -1.17 29.18 3.65
CA ASP A 124 -1.06 30.54 3.15
C ASP A 124 -1.90 31.50 4.00
N GLY A 125 -3.15 31.15 4.30
CA GLY A 125 -4.01 31.94 5.17
C GLY A 125 -3.44 32.12 6.58
N ILE A 126 -2.81 31.09 7.15
CA ILE A 126 -2.12 31.19 8.44
C ILE A 126 -0.95 32.18 8.33
N MET A 127 -0.15 32.12 7.27
CA MET A 127 1.02 32.98 7.05
C MET A 127 0.62 34.44 6.78
N ASP A 128 -0.48 34.66 6.06
CA ASP A 128 -1.05 35.99 5.76
C ASP A 128 -1.66 36.69 6.98
N GLY A 129 -1.73 36.01 8.13
CA GLY A 129 -2.29 36.60 9.33
C GLY A 129 -3.82 36.50 9.43
N LYS A 130 -4.48 35.66 8.63
CA LYS A 130 -5.95 35.47 8.69
C LYS A 130 -6.45 34.96 10.05
N THR A 131 -7.70 35.23 10.40
CA THR A 131 -8.30 34.75 11.64
C THR A 131 -8.67 33.26 11.56
N LEU A 132 -9.03 32.68 12.69
CA LEU A 132 -9.42 31.28 12.75
C LEU A 132 -10.70 31.02 11.96
N GLU A 133 -11.67 31.93 12.02
CA GLU A 133 -12.95 31.86 11.29
C GLU A 133 -12.72 31.86 9.78
N GLU A 134 -11.77 32.65 9.29
CA GLU A 134 -11.41 32.70 7.87
C GLU A 134 -10.75 31.39 7.41
N ILE A 135 -9.90 30.78 8.24
CA ILE A 135 -9.29 29.49 7.96
C ILE A 135 -10.35 28.38 7.92
N GLU A 136 -11.28 28.38 8.88
CA GLU A 136 -12.37 27.41 8.92
C GLU A 136 -13.29 27.51 7.70
N ALA A 137 -13.47 28.70 7.14
CA ALA A 137 -14.28 28.91 5.94
C ALA A 137 -13.67 28.28 4.68
N VAL A 138 -12.35 28.10 4.63
CA VAL A 138 -11.62 27.44 3.53
C VAL A 138 -11.73 25.91 3.62
N LEU A 139 -11.94 25.37 4.83
CA LEU A 139 -12.05 23.94 5.14
C LEU A 139 -13.48 23.39 4.98
N LYS A 140 -14.32 24.02 4.16
CA LYS A 140 -15.72 23.63 3.92
C LYS A 140 -15.86 22.49 2.92
#